data_AF-A0A9P6FYB5-F1
#
_entry.id   AF-A0A9P6FYB5-F1
#
_cell.length_a   1.000
_cell.length_b   1.000
_cell.length_c   1.000
_cell.angle_alpha   90.00
_cell.angle_beta   90.00
_cell.angle_gamma   90.00
#
_symmetry.space_group_name_H-M   'P 1'
#
loop_
_entity.id
_entity.type
_entity.pdbx_description
1 polymer ?
#
loop_
_entity_poly.entity_id
_entity_poly.type
_entity_poly.pdbx_seq_one_letter_code
_entity_poly.pdbx_strand_id
1 'polypeptide(L)'
;MDRALAYGQRLDIPAGSAIRFEPGEKHTVTTVSIGGRKIISGGNNLATGEVDMSRLPEIIDNIEVRNFGHFIQSPEINAKDISEYEIPREVYQSFYGPTVGDRIRL
;
A
#
# COMPACT_ATOMS: atom_id res chain seq x y z
N MET A 1 7.83 -4.75 -9.35
CA MET A 1 7.69 -4.57 -7.89
C MET A 1 7.97 -5.88 -7.21
N ASP A 2 8.49 -5.82 -5.99
CA ASP A 2 8.64 -6.99 -5.15
C ASP A 2 7.29 -7.33 -4.51
N ARG A 3 6.81 -8.56 -4.75
CA ARG A 3 5.51 -9.02 -4.25
C ARG A 3 5.60 -9.51 -2.82
N ALA A 4 6.79 -9.98 -2.41
CA ALA A 4 7.03 -10.40 -1.04
C ALA A 4 6.99 -9.18 -0.11
N LEU A 5 7.65 -8.09 -0.49
CA LEU A 5 7.61 -6.83 0.27
C LEU A 5 6.22 -6.19 0.30
N ALA A 6 5.42 -6.36 -0.76
CA ALA A 6 4.06 -5.81 -0.83
C ALA A 6 3.00 -6.66 -0.08
N TYR A 7 3.34 -7.86 0.40
CA TYR A 7 2.38 -8.71 1.09
C TYR A 7 1.95 -8.10 2.44
N GLY A 8 0.64 -8.03 2.67
CA GLY A 8 0.07 -7.39 3.85
C GLY A 8 0.24 -5.86 3.89
N GLN A 9 0.63 -5.24 2.78
CA GLN A 9 0.80 -3.79 2.68
C GLN A 9 -0.33 -3.13 1.86
N ARG A 10 -0.46 -1.83 2.02
CA ARG A 10 -1.26 -0.93 1.17
C ARG A 10 -0.49 0.36 0.89
N LEU A 11 -0.92 1.14 -0.09
CA LEU A 11 -0.34 2.45 -0.36
C LEU A 11 -0.49 3.39 0.84
N ASP A 12 0.58 4.12 1.15
CA ASP A 12 0.59 5.17 2.16
C ASP A 12 0.30 6.53 1.51
N ILE A 13 -0.98 6.75 1.21
CA ILE A 13 -1.52 7.93 0.55
C ILE A 13 -2.86 8.30 1.18
N PRO A 14 -3.42 9.51 0.92
CA PRO A 14 -4.71 9.91 1.44
C PRO A 14 -5.81 8.87 1.12
N ALA A 15 -6.65 8.55 2.10
CA ALA A 15 -7.75 7.61 1.93
C ALA A 15 -8.65 8.01 0.75
N GLY A 16 -8.98 7.05 -0.11
CA GLY A 16 -9.82 7.29 -1.30
C GLY A 16 -9.06 7.87 -2.51
N SER A 17 -7.77 8.18 -2.40
CA SER A 17 -6.92 8.55 -3.53
C SER A 17 -6.27 7.33 -4.20
N ALA A 18 -5.54 7.55 -5.29
CA ALA A 18 -4.86 6.50 -6.06
C ALA A 18 -3.56 7.01 -6.69
N ILE A 19 -2.66 6.08 -7.00
CA ILE A 19 -1.46 6.34 -7.83
C ILE A 19 -1.73 5.79 -9.22
N ARG A 20 -1.46 6.61 -10.24
CA ARG A 20 -1.60 6.25 -11.66
C ARG A 20 -0.25 5.84 -12.21
N PHE A 21 -0.24 4.75 -12.99
CA PHE A 21 0.94 4.26 -13.70
C PHE A 21 0.63 4.30 -15.20
N GLU A 22 1.36 5.13 -15.94
CA GLU A 22 1.26 5.13 -17.40
C GLU A 22 2.03 3.95 -18.02
N PRO A 23 1.72 3.56 -19.27
CA PRO A 23 2.46 2.51 -19.96
C PRO A 23 3.97 2.78 -20.01
N GLY A 24 4.75 1.88 -19.43
CA GLY A 24 6.22 1.97 -19.36
C GLY A 24 6.76 2.81 -18.19
N GLU A 25 5.90 3.44 -17.42
CA GLU A 25 6.29 4.26 -16.28
C GLU A 25 6.70 3.40 -15.08
N LYS A 26 7.64 3.92 -14.28
CA LYS A 26 8.08 3.30 -13.03
C LYS A 26 8.01 4.35 -11.93
N HIS A 27 7.26 4.05 -10.88
CA HIS A 27 7.19 4.87 -9.67
C HIS A 27 7.78 4.13 -8.47
N THR A 28 8.47 4.86 -7.62
CA THR A 28 8.72 4.44 -6.25
C THR A 28 7.53 4.85 -5.41
N VAL A 29 6.95 3.91 -4.65
CA VAL A 29 5.77 4.16 -3.82
C VAL A 29 6.03 3.75 -2.38
N THR A 30 5.52 4.55 -1.46
CA THR A 30 5.52 4.22 -0.03
C THR A 30 4.33 3.34 0.31
N THR A 31 4.56 2.35 1.14
CA THR A 31 3.53 1.42 1.59
C THR A 31 3.56 1.26 3.10
N VAL A 32 2.39 0.99 3.68
CA VAL A 32 2.21 0.73 5.11
C VAL A 32 1.45 -0.57 5.32
N SER A 33 1.71 -1.23 6.46
CA SER A 33 1.03 -2.48 6.79
C SER A 33 -0.46 -2.25 7.00
N ILE A 34 -1.29 -3.21 6.59
CA ILE A 34 -2.72 -3.17 6.92
C ILE A 34 -2.92 -3.24 8.45
N GLY A 35 -3.90 -2.48 8.95
CA GLY A 35 -4.24 -2.44 10.37
C GLY A 35 -5.23 -3.54 10.79
N GLY A 36 -5.70 -3.46 12.03
CA GLY A 36 -6.72 -4.38 12.57
C GLY A 36 -6.25 -5.83 12.64
N ARG A 37 -7.12 -6.78 12.29
CA ARG A 37 -6.84 -8.23 12.30
C ARG A 37 -5.90 -8.70 11.17
N LYS A 38 -5.49 -7.79 10.28
CA LYS A 38 -4.61 -8.11 9.14
C LYS A 38 -5.09 -9.30 8.31
N ILE A 39 -6.36 -9.26 7.87
CA ILE A 39 -6.95 -10.28 7.00
C ILE A 39 -7.10 -9.70 5.60
N ILE A 40 -6.52 -10.37 4.61
CA ILE A 40 -6.67 -10.03 3.19
C ILE A 40 -7.88 -10.78 2.62
N SER A 41 -8.73 -10.09 1.87
CA SER A 41 -9.90 -10.67 1.20
C SER A 41 -10.17 -10.01 -0.15
N GLY A 42 -10.63 -10.78 -1.13
CA GLY A 42 -11.04 -10.27 -2.45
C GLY A 42 -9.89 -10.03 -3.43
N GLY A 43 -10.04 -9.06 -4.33
CA GLY A 43 -9.10 -8.78 -5.41
C GLY A 43 -8.96 -9.97 -6.36
N ASN A 44 -7.72 -10.39 -6.63
CA ASN A 44 -7.43 -11.56 -7.47
C ASN A 44 -7.40 -12.89 -6.68
N ASN A 45 -7.73 -12.88 -5.39
CA ASN A 45 -7.62 -14.05 -4.50
C ASN A 45 -6.21 -14.69 -4.48
N LEU A 46 -5.15 -13.86 -4.53
CA LEU A 46 -3.76 -14.34 -4.52
C LEU A 46 -3.25 -14.66 -3.11
N ALA A 47 -3.77 -13.97 -2.10
CA ALA A 47 -3.25 -13.99 -0.74
C ALA A 47 -4.36 -13.95 0.32
N THR A 48 -5.57 -14.39 -0.03
CA THR A 48 -6.74 -14.37 0.86
C THR A 48 -6.45 -15.10 2.16
N GLY A 49 -6.82 -14.51 3.30
CA GLY A 49 -6.59 -15.06 4.64
C GLY A 49 -5.80 -14.11 5.54
N GLU A 50 -5.44 -14.58 6.72
CA GLU A 50 -4.63 -13.83 7.69
C GLU A 50 -3.20 -13.62 7.15
N VAL A 51 -2.65 -12.43 7.38
CA VAL A 51 -1.28 -12.10 7.01
C VAL A 51 -0.32 -12.85 7.94
N ASP A 52 0.27 -13.90 7.39
CA ASP A 52 1.34 -14.69 8.00
C ASP A 52 2.46 -14.88 6.97
N MET A 53 3.70 -14.57 7.38
CA MET A 53 4.90 -14.69 6.54
C MET A 53 5.26 -16.15 6.25
N SER A 54 4.78 -17.11 7.04
CA SER A 54 4.94 -18.54 6.75
C SER A 54 4.28 -18.95 5.43
N ARG A 55 3.23 -18.21 5.01
CA ARG A 55 2.45 -18.44 3.78
C ARG A 55 3.10 -17.81 2.54
N LEU A 56 4.13 -17.00 2.72
CA LEU A 56 4.76 -16.23 1.64
C LEU A 56 5.24 -17.12 0.47
N PRO A 57 5.87 -18.30 0.69
CA PRO A 57 6.31 -19.15 -0.42
C PRO A 57 5.13 -19.59 -1.31
N GLU A 58 4.05 -20.09 -0.70
CA GLU A 58 2.84 -20.51 -1.43
C GLU A 58 2.22 -19.35 -2.23
N ILE A 59 2.23 -18.14 -1.68
CA ILE A 59 1.70 -16.95 -2.34
C ILE A 59 2.56 -16.57 -3.55
N ILE A 60 3.89 -16.63 -3.43
CA ILE A 60 4.81 -16.35 -4.53
C ILE A 60 4.65 -17.40 -5.64
N ASP A 61 4.56 -18.68 -5.29
CA ASP A 61 4.30 -19.75 -6.26
C ASP A 61 2.99 -19.49 -7.03
N ASN A 62 1.91 -19.13 -6.32
CA ASN A 62 0.63 -18.80 -6.94
C ASN A 62 0.69 -17.55 -7.85
N ILE A 63 1.52 -16.57 -7.52
CA ILE A 63 1.75 -15.36 -8.33
C ILE A 63 2.45 -15.74 -9.64
N GLU A 64 3.47 -16.60 -9.58
CA GLU A 64 4.21 -17.06 -10.74
C GLU A 64 3.35 -17.93 -11.66
N VAL A 65 2.63 -18.91 -11.10
CA VAL A 65 1.72 -19.79 -11.86
C VAL A 65 0.63 -19.00 -12.59
N ARG A 66 0.16 -17.90 -11.99
CA ARG A 66 -0.88 -17.03 -12.56
C ARG A 66 -0.31 -15.85 -13.36
N ASN A 67 1.01 -15.85 -13.59
CA ASN A 67 1.73 -14.88 -14.42
C ASN A 67 1.56 -13.42 -13.96
N PHE A 68 1.48 -13.18 -12.65
CA PHE A 68 1.53 -11.83 -12.09
C PHE A 68 2.99 -11.39 -11.98
N GLY A 69 3.31 -10.19 -12.51
CA GLY A 69 4.67 -9.66 -12.46
C GLY A 69 5.24 -9.56 -11.03
N HIS A 70 6.41 -10.16 -10.84
CA HIS A 70 7.18 -10.19 -9.60
C HIS A 70 8.67 -9.99 -9.92
N PHE A 71 9.32 -9.07 -9.22
CA PHE A 71 10.75 -8.82 -9.34
C PHE A 71 11.32 -8.49 -7.97
N ILE A 72 12.35 -9.20 -7.54
CA ILE A 72 13.03 -8.96 -6.26
C ILE A 72 13.68 -7.57 -6.31
N GLN A 73 13.46 -6.77 -5.28
CA GLN A 73 13.98 -5.42 -5.18
C GLN A 73 15.27 -5.37 -4.35
N SER A 74 16.23 -4.53 -4.77
CA SER A 74 17.47 -4.32 -4.02
C SER A 74 17.21 -3.65 -2.65
N PRO A 75 17.94 -4.02 -1.58
CA PRO A 75 17.74 -3.50 -0.22
C PRO A 75 17.91 -1.97 -0.08
N GLU A 76 18.68 -1.36 -1.00
CA GLU A 76 19.03 0.06 -0.97
C GLU A 76 17.83 1.00 -1.11
N ILE A 77 16.73 0.53 -1.72
CA ILE A 77 15.51 1.32 -1.93
C ILE A 77 14.61 1.36 -0.67
N ASN A 78 14.85 0.47 0.31
CA ASN A 78 13.91 0.25 1.42
C ASN A 78 14.04 1.18 2.63
N ALA A 79 15.12 1.94 2.80
CA ALA A 79 15.44 2.48 4.14
C ALA A 79 15.85 3.96 4.24
N LYS A 80 16.28 4.62 3.16
CA LYS A 80 17.00 5.90 3.33
C LYS A 80 16.14 7.17 3.31
N ASP A 81 14.95 7.17 2.71
CA ASP A 81 14.18 8.42 2.48
C ASP A 81 12.66 8.28 2.69
N ILE A 82 12.20 7.34 3.52
CA ILE A 82 10.76 7.17 3.76
C ILE A 82 10.35 8.03 4.96
N SER A 83 9.85 9.24 4.70
CA SER A 83 9.05 9.96 5.69
C SER A 83 7.62 9.41 5.67
N GLU A 84 6.97 9.40 6.83
CA GLU A 84 5.52 9.17 6.90
C GLU A 84 4.79 10.16 5.98
N TYR A 85 3.68 9.73 5.37
CA TYR A 85 2.89 10.63 4.55
C TYR A 85 2.21 11.70 5.43
N GLU A 86 2.60 12.96 5.25
CA GLU A 86 1.95 14.11 5.89
C GLU A 86 0.99 14.80 4.94
N ILE A 87 -0.19 15.16 5.44
CA ILE A 87 -1.20 15.92 4.70
C ILE A 87 -1.42 17.30 5.33
N PRO A 88 -1.26 18.40 4.58
CA PRO A 88 -1.60 19.72 5.10
C PRO A 88 -3.06 19.82 5.52
N ARG A 89 -3.32 20.54 6.62
CA ARG A 89 -4.65 20.62 7.23
C ARG A 89 -5.73 21.16 6.28
N GLU A 90 -5.39 22.13 5.44
CA GLU A 90 -6.29 22.70 4.42
C GLU A 90 -6.68 21.66 3.37
N VAL A 91 -5.74 20.81 2.96
CA VAL A 91 -5.99 19.71 2.02
C VAL A 91 -6.88 18.66 2.70
N TYR A 92 -6.56 18.25 3.93
CA TYR A 92 -7.39 17.31 4.69
C TYR A 92 -8.84 17.79 4.80
N GLN A 93 -9.05 19.06 5.16
CA GLN A 93 -10.38 19.68 5.25
C GLN A 93 -11.16 19.59 3.95
N SER A 94 -10.50 19.81 2.81
CA SER A 94 -11.13 19.72 1.49
C SER A 94 -11.59 18.30 1.14
N PHE A 95 -10.79 17.28 1.50
CA PHE A 95 -11.08 15.88 1.18
C PHE A 95 -12.09 15.22 2.13
N TYR A 96 -11.95 15.49 3.43
CA TYR A 96 -12.63 14.72 4.49
C TYR A 96 -13.50 15.57 5.41
N GLY A 97 -13.44 16.89 5.25
CA GLY A 97 -14.02 17.82 6.21
C GLY A 97 -13.10 18.13 7.39
N PRO A 98 -13.56 19.01 8.30
CA PRO A 98 -12.75 19.48 9.40
C PRO A 98 -12.42 18.41 10.43
N THR A 99 -11.28 18.58 11.10
CA THR A 99 -10.84 17.72 12.20
C THR A 99 -10.80 18.49 13.53
N VAL A 100 -10.30 17.84 14.59
CA VAL A 100 -10.21 18.42 15.94
C VAL A 100 -9.42 19.74 15.90
N GLY A 101 -10.03 20.78 16.46
CA GLY A 101 -9.47 22.14 16.55
C GLY A 101 -9.84 23.07 15.40
N ASP A 102 -10.47 22.56 14.34
CA ASP A 102 -11.01 23.39 13.25
C ASP A 102 -12.21 24.20 13.74
N ARG A 103 -12.47 25.34 13.11
CA ARG A 103 -13.65 26.16 13.36
C ARG A 103 -14.46 26.26 12.08
N ILE A 104 -15.76 26.03 12.18
CA ILE A 104 -16.71 26.15 11.08
C ILE A 104 -17.60 27.36 11.37
N ARG A 105 -17.83 28.20 10.37
CA ARG A 105 -18.85 29.24 10.44
C ARG A 105 -20.21 28.59 10.16
N LEU A 106 -21.12 28.67 11.13
CA LEU A 106 -22.52 28.25 11.00
C LEU A 106 -23.32 29.23 10.14
#